data_AF-A0A944RLG3-F1
#
_entry.id   AF-A0A944RLG3-F1
#
_cell.length_a   1.000
_cell.length_b   1.000
_cell.length_c   1.000
_cell.angle_alpha   90.00
_cell.angle_beta   90.00
_cell.angle_gamma   90.00
#
_symmetry.space_group_name_H-M   'P 1'
#
loop_
_entity.id
_entity.type
_entity.pdbx_description
1 polymer ?
#
loop_
_entity_poly.entity_id
_entity_poly.type
_entity_poly.pdbx_seq_one_letter_code
_entity_poly.pdbx_strand_id
1 'polypeptide(L)'
;MRFKKLRLSGFKSFVDGSDLQIELGLTGVVGPNGCGKSNLVEALRWVMGETSAKQMRGGEMNDVIFGGTRNRPARNIAEVILSLDNTARVAPPQFNDADELEISRRIERDKGSTYRINGHEVRARDVQLLFADSATGARSTALVSQGKISAIIAAKPTERRLLLEEAAGITGLHSRRHEAELRLRGAETNLERLDDVLITLEAQLAHLKKQVRQATRYRNLSDLIRKAEATMFFLRWTADEETLEAATKEFAEIEAVVIERTVAASKATAVQTEHATQLPQQRQAEAEAAA
;
A
#
# COMPACT_ATOMS: atom_id res chain seq x y z
N MET A 1 20.30 36.37 -1.89
CA MET A 1 21.35 35.35 -1.75
C MET A 1 22.62 35.80 -2.45
N ARG A 2 23.81 35.42 -1.95
CA ARG A 2 25.10 35.73 -2.59
C ARG A 2 25.99 34.50 -2.61
N PHE A 3 26.80 34.30 -3.65
CA PHE A 3 27.71 33.15 -3.73
C PHE A 3 28.95 33.45 -2.88
N LYS A 4 29.32 32.54 -1.97
CA LYS A 4 30.51 32.68 -1.10
C LYS A 4 31.65 31.80 -1.58
N LYS A 5 31.35 30.53 -1.88
CA LYS A 5 32.38 29.54 -2.15
C LYS A 5 31.90 28.48 -3.13
N LEU A 6 32.77 28.08 -4.05
CA LEU A 6 32.56 26.95 -4.95
C LEU A 6 33.67 25.93 -4.72
N ARG A 7 33.31 24.71 -4.31
CA ARG A 7 34.23 23.59 -4.16
C ARG A 7 33.95 22.56 -5.24
N LEU A 8 35.00 22.08 -5.90
CA LEU A 8 34.92 21.08 -6.95
C LEU A 8 35.85 19.91 -6.65
N SER A 9 35.41 18.69 -6.91
CA SER A 9 36.24 17.48 -6.80
C SER A 9 35.84 16.48 -7.87
N GLY A 10 36.82 15.90 -8.56
CA GLY A 10 36.60 14.94 -9.66
C GLY A 10 35.81 15.51 -10.85
N PHE A 11 35.63 16.83 -10.94
CA PHE A 11 34.79 17.49 -11.94
C PHE A 11 35.63 17.99 -13.13
N LYS A 12 35.46 17.36 -14.30
CA LYS A 12 36.23 17.69 -15.52
C LYS A 12 37.72 17.85 -15.22
N SER A 13 38.31 19.01 -15.47
CA SER A 13 39.74 19.27 -15.23
C SER A 13 40.15 19.31 -13.75
N PHE A 14 39.22 19.32 -12.81
CA PHE A 14 39.47 19.41 -11.37
C PHE A 14 39.50 18.02 -10.74
N VAL A 15 40.65 17.35 -10.80
CA VAL A 15 40.83 15.99 -10.28
C VAL A 15 40.82 15.95 -8.76
N ASP A 16 41.51 16.91 -8.15
CA ASP A 16 41.67 17.05 -6.70
C ASP A 16 40.75 18.18 -6.20
N GLY A 17 40.40 18.14 -4.91
CA GLY A 17 39.55 19.13 -4.28
C GLY A 17 40.09 20.55 -4.48
N SER A 18 39.31 21.40 -5.12
CA SER A 18 39.67 22.80 -5.41
C SER A 18 38.60 23.73 -4.87
N ASP A 19 39.02 24.72 -4.09
CA ASP A 19 38.15 25.71 -3.47
C ASP A 19 38.34 27.07 -4.17
N LEU A 20 37.26 27.63 -4.70
CA LEU A 20 37.19 28.98 -5.23
C LEU A 20 36.38 29.85 -4.26
N GLN A 21 37.02 30.85 -3.67
CA GLN A 21 36.33 31.89 -2.89
C GLN A 21 35.78 32.94 -3.85
N ILE A 22 34.53 33.34 -3.63
CA ILE A 22 33.83 34.38 -4.39
C ILE A 22 33.61 35.54 -3.43
N GLU A 23 34.50 36.52 -3.52
CA GLU A 23 34.47 37.70 -2.64
C GLU A 23 33.59 38.80 -3.23
N LEU A 24 33.23 39.77 -2.37
CA LEU A 24 32.49 40.95 -2.78
C LEU A 24 33.29 41.77 -3.83
N GLY A 25 32.59 42.24 -4.86
CA GLY A 25 33.17 43.04 -5.94
C GLY A 25 33.47 42.21 -7.19
N LEU A 26 34.64 42.41 -7.79
CA LEU A 26 35.04 41.77 -9.04
C LEU A 26 36.02 40.63 -8.76
N THR A 27 35.58 39.39 -8.96
CA THR A 27 36.45 38.20 -8.91
C THR A 27 36.92 37.86 -10.33
N GLY A 28 38.22 38.02 -10.60
CA GLY A 28 38.82 37.65 -11.88
C GLY A 28 39.45 36.25 -11.85
N VAL A 29 39.07 35.37 -12.78
CA VAL A 29 39.70 34.06 -12.95
C VAL A 29 40.63 34.11 -14.15
N VAL A 30 41.94 34.00 -13.91
CA VAL A 30 42.99 34.04 -14.94
C VAL A 30 43.76 32.73 -15.02
N GLY A 31 44.33 32.45 -16.18
CA GLY A 31 45.12 31.24 -16.41
C GLY A 31 45.28 30.94 -17.92
N PRO A 32 46.19 30.04 -18.29
CA PRO A 32 46.44 29.70 -19.69
C PRO A 32 45.25 29.01 -20.35
N ASN A 33 45.24 28.93 -21.68
CA ASN A 33 44.20 28.21 -22.40
C ASN A 33 44.22 26.72 -22.02
N GLY A 34 43.04 26.12 -21.83
CA GLY A 34 42.91 24.72 -21.44
C GLY A 34 43.07 24.43 -19.94
N CYS A 35 43.36 25.41 -19.07
CA CYS A 35 43.49 25.16 -17.62
C CYS A 35 42.17 24.95 -16.86
N GLY A 36 41.02 24.90 -17.56
CA GLY A 36 39.73 24.62 -16.94
C GLY A 36 38.93 25.83 -16.45
N LYS A 37 39.33 27.07 -16.78
CA LYS A 37 38.56 28.29 -16.40
C LYS A 37 37.07 28.18 -16.74
N SER A 38 36.77 27.75 -17.97
CA SER A 38 35.40 27.61 -18.44
C SER A 38 34.62 26.48 -17.75
N ASN A 39 35.31 25.55 -17.07
CA ASN A 39 34.68 24.47 -16.31
C ASN A 39 34.15 24.97 -14.96
N LEU A 40 34.63 26.10 -14.43
CA LEU A 40 34.09 26.70 -13.20
C LEU A 40 32.66 27.22 -13.42
N VAL A 41 32.42 27.89 -14.55
CA VAL A 41 31.08 28.37 -14.94
C VAL A 41 30.13 27.20 -15.17
N GLU A 42 30.63 26.13 -15.78
CA GLU A 42 29.86 24.89 -15.95
C GLU A 42 29.52 24.23 -14.62
N ALA A 43 30.47 24.14 -13.69
CA ALA A 43 30.23 23.60 -12.36
C ALA A 43 29.14 24.37 -11.62
N LEU A 44 29.15 25.71 -11.70
CA LEU A 44 28.07 26.54 -11.18
C LEU A 44 26.73 26.15 -11.81
N ARG A 45 26.63 26.12 -13.15
CA ARG A 45 25.37 25.73 -13.82
C ARG A 45 24.90 24.32 -13.42
N TRP A 46 25.83 23.39 -13.28
CA TRP A 46 25.54 22.01 -12.95
C TRP A 46 24.99 21.84 -11.54
N VAL A 47 25.59 22.50 -10.54
CA VAL A 47 25.10 22.48 -9.15
C VAL A 47 23.80 23.28 -8.99
N MET A 48 23.56 24.28 -9.84
CA MET A 48 22.31 25.07 -9.86
C MET A 48 21.15 24.42 -10.61
N GLY A 49 21.30 23.18 -11.11
CA GLY A 49 20.18 22.43 -11.67
C GLY A 49 20.24 22.11 -13.17
N GLU A 50 21.33 22.40 -13.91
CA GLU A 50 21.41 22.04 -15.33
C GLU A 50 21.54 20.52 -15.51
N THR A 51 20.59 19.91 -16.22
CA THR A 51 20.54 18.47 -16.47
C THR A 51 20.94 18.09 -17.89
N SER A 52 21.15 19.06 -18.78
CA SER A 52 21.57 18.80 -20.15
C SER A 52 23.09 18.62 -20.25
N ALA A 53 23.55 17.40 -20.57
CA ALA A 53 24.96 17.12 -20.87
C ALA A 53 25.50 17.99 -22.00
N LYS A 54 24.68 18.26 -23.02
CA LYS A 54 25.02 19.16 -24.14
C LYS A 54 25.35 20.57 -23.67
N GLN A 55 24.58 21.12 -22.72
CA GLN A 55 24.86 22.45 -22.14
C GLN A 55 26.12 22.45 -21.27
N MET A 56 26.50 21.28 -20.78
CA MET A 56 27.74 21.00 -20.06
C MET A 56 28.91 20.65 -20.99
N ARG A 57 28.81 20.86 -22.31
CA ARG A 57 29.84 20.49 -23.31
C ARG A 57 30.30 19.03 -23.20
N GLY A 58 29.38 18.13 -22.85
CA GLY A 58 29.56 16.67 -22.87
C GLY A 58 28.54 16.00 -23.79
N GLY A 59 28.80 14.75 -24.15
CA GLY A 59 27.82 13.89 -24.81
C GLY A 59 26.83 13.31 -23.80
N GLU A 60 27.35 12.82 -22.67
CA GLU A 60 26.58 12.24 -21.59
C GLU A 60 26.82 12.95 -20.27
N MET A 61 25.92 12.75 -19.29
CA MET A 61 26.09 13.36 -17.98
C MET A 61 27.31 12.81 -17.24
N ASN A 62 27.72 11.56 -17.52
CA ASN A 62 28.95 10.97 -17.00
C ASN A 62 30.22 11.75 -17.43
N ASP A 63 30.18 12.53 -18.51
CA ASP A 63 31.33 13.30 -19.02
C ASP A 63 31.70 14.49 -18.12
N VAL A 64 30.87 14.82 -17.13
CA VAL A 64 31.25 15.80 -16.10
C VAL A 64 32.28 15.23 -15.12
N ILE A 65 32.40 13.90 -15.03
CA ILE A 65 33.38 13.20 -14.21
C ILE A 65 34.74 13.24 -14.91
N PHE A 66 35.82 13.49 -14.17
CA PHE A 66 37.18 13.47 -14.71
C PHE A 66 37.49 12.15 -15.41
N GLY A 67 37.66 12.23 -16.74
CA GLY A 67 37.89 11.09 -17.63
C GLY A 67 39.32 10.53 -17.62
N GLY A 68 40.22 11.06 -16.80
CA GLY A 68 41.62 10.62 -16.75
C GLY A 68 42.54 11.37 -17.72
N THR A 69 43.83 11.23 -17.51
CA THR A 69 44.92 11.71 -18.39
C THR A 69 45.99 10.63 -18.46
N ARG A 70 47.04 10.82 -19.28
CA ARG A 70 48.19 9.89 -19.32
C ARG A 70 48.82 9.62 -17.95
N ASN A 71 48.81 10.61 -17.05
CA ASN A 71 49.49 10.54 -15.76
C ASN A 71 48.53 10.38 -14.57
N ARG A 72 47.21 10.40 -14.80
CA ARG A 72 46.21 10.32 -13.71
C ARG A 72 45.01 9.46 -14.14
N PRO A 73 44.61 8.46 -13.33
CA PRO A 73 43.47 7.63 -13.66
C PRO A 73 42.15 8.42 -13.65
N ALA A 74 41.15 7.92 -14.36
CA ALA A 74 39.80 8.46 -14.31
C ALA A 74 39.22 8.35 -12.90
N ARG A 75 38.30 9.27 -12.55
CA ARG A 75 37.50 9.17 -11.33
C ARG A 75 36.17 8.48 -11.64
N ASN A 76 35.55 7.94 -10.59
CA ASN A 76 34.19 7.39 -10.64
C ASN A 76 33.15 8.36 -10.09
N ILE A 77 33.57 9.43 -9.44
CA ILE A 77 32.70 10.39 -8.75
C ILE A 77 33.15 11.80 -9.13
N ALA A 78 32.18 12.69 -9.29
CA ALA A 78 32.38 14.14 -9.27
C ALA A 78 31.41 14.77 -8.28
N GLU A 79 31.88 15.81 -7.59
CA GLU A 79 31.09 16.57 -6.63
C GLU A 79 31.38 18.06 -6.80
N VAL A 80 30.32 18.85 -6.80
CA VAL A 80 30.39 20.31 -6.78
C VAL A 80 29.52 20.78 -5.62
N ILE A 81 30.08 21.66 -4.80
CA ILE A 81 29.42 22.27 -3.65
C ILE A 81 29.46 23.79 -3.81
N LEU A 82 28.30 24.43 -3.69
CA LEU A 82 28.13 25.87 -3.74
C LEU A 82 27.59 26.35 -2.39
N SER A 83 28.37 27.20 -1.72
CA SER A 83 27.98 27.85 -0.48
C SER A 83 27.41 29.25 -0.79
N LEU A 84 26.25 29.54 -0.19
CA LEU A 84 25.49 30.77 -0.39
C LEU A 84 25.30 31.50 0.94
N ASP A 85 25.43 32.82 0.90
CA ASP A 85 24.93 33.72 1.95
C ASP A 85 23.40 33.85 1.87
N ASN A 86 22.72 33.46 2.94
CA ASN A 86 21.28 33.59 3.14
C ASN A 86 20.90 34.45 4.36
N THR A 87 21.81 35.32 4.85
CA THR A 87 21.52 36.24 5.97
C THR A 87 20.30 37.14 5.73
N ALA A 88 20.00 37.49 4.47
CA ALA A 88 18.82 38.26 4.08
C ALA A 88 17.51 37.44 4.03
N ARG A 89 17.56 36.13 4.34
CA ARG A 89 16.42 35.21 4.42
C ARG A 89 15.51 35.22 3.19
N VAL A 90 16.12 35.16 2.01
CA VAL A 90 15.41 35.19 0.70
C VAL A 90 15.17 33.78 0.16
N ALA A 91 15.62 32.73 0.86
CA ALA A 91 15.35 31.35 0.46
C ALA A 91 13.86 30.99 0.55
N PRO A 92 13.39 30.04 -0.28
CA PRO A 92 12.10 29.39 -0.08
C PRO A 92 11.94 28.93 1.39
N PRO A 93 10.73 29.02 1.98
CA PRO A 93 10.51 28.74 3.40
C PRO A 93 11.10 27.40 3.88
N GLN A 94 11.02 26.37 3.04
CA GLN A 94 11.55 25.03 3.31
C GLN A 94 13.08 24.97 3.52
N PHE A 95 13.82 25.99 3.10
CA PHE A 95 15.28 26.07 3.20
C PHE A 95 15.75 27.38 3.85
N ASN A 96 14.88 28.12 4.56
CA ASN A 96 15.19 29.47 5.02
C ASN A 96 15.62 29.56 6.49
N ASP A 97 15.95 28.44 7.12
CA ASP A 97 16.24 28.36 8.56
C ASP A 97 17.72 28.62 8.91
N ALA A 98 18.62 28.63 7.93
CA ALA A 98 20.05 28.91 8.12
C ALA A 98 20.50 30.22 7.44
N ASP A 99 21.51 30.88 8.04
CA ASP A 99 22.19 32.05 7.46
C ASP A 99 23.13 31.68 6.30
N GLU A 100 23.50 30.41 6.20
CA GLU A 100 24.30 29.86 5.11
C GLU A 100 23.60 28.64 4.52
N LEU A 101 23.60 28.56 3.19
CA LEU A 101 23.08 27.42 2.44
C LEU A 101 24.20 26.75 1.68
N GLU A 102 24.38 25.46 1.92
CA GLU A 102 25.30 24.61 1.18
C GLU A 102 24.51 23.72 0.23
N ILE A 103 24.73 23.88 -1.07
CA ILE A 103 24.07 23.09 -2.11
C ILE A 103 25.12 22.24 -2.77
N SER A 104 24.96 20.92 -2.70
CA SER A 104 25.87 19.99 -3.35
C SER A 104 25.15 19.14 -4.39
N ARG A 105 25.86 18.87 -5.47
CA ARG A 105 25.49 17.86 -6.46
C ARG A 105 26.63 16.89 -6.61
N ARG A 106 26.34 15.61 -6.40
CA ARG A 106 27.29 14.52 -6.54
C ARG A 106 26.80 13.55 -7.60
N ILE A 107 27.68 13.13 -8.50
CA ILE A 107 27.39 12.11 -9.51
C ILE A 107 28.37 10.97 -9.35
N GLU A 108 27.87 9.75 -9.51
CA GLU A 108 28.66 8.55 -9.60
C GLU A 108 28.42 7.91 -10.97
N ARG A 109 29.51 7.44 -11.60
CA ARG A 109 29.49 6.84 -12.92
C ARG A 109 28.48 5.69 -12.95
N ASP A 110 27.55 5.77 -13.89
CA ASP A 110 26.49 4.77 -14.13
C ASP A 110 25.48 4.59 -12.98
N LYS A 111 25.52 5.45 -11.96
CA LYS A 111 24.56 5.45 -10.83
C LYS A 111 23.73 6.72 -10.73
N GLY A 112 24.01 7.72 -11.56
CA GLY A 112 23.26 8.98 -11.60
C GLY A 112 23.74 10.02 -10.59
N SER A 113 22.99 11.12 -10.46
CA SER A 113 23.35 12.27 -9.61
C SER A 113 22.37 12.51 -8.48
N THR A 114 22.88 12.81 -7.29
CA THR A 114 22.13 13.16 -6.09
C THR A 114 22.37 14.62 -5.72
N TYR A 115 21.32 15.32 -5.28
CA TYR A 115 21.39 16.67 -4.75
C TYR A 115 21.24 16.67 -3.24
N ARG A 116 21.97 17.56 -2.57
CA ARG A 116 21.76 17.85 -1.15
C ARG A 116 21.74 19.34 -0.89
N ILE A 117 20.93 19.77 0.08
CA ILE A 117 20.93 21.12 0.65
C ILE A 117 21.17 20.97 2.14
N ASN A 118 22.21 21.60 2.68
CA ASN A 118 22.64 21.49 4.08
C ASN A 118 22.74 20.03 4.57
N GLY A 119 23.25 19.15 3.72
CA GLY A 119 23.41 17.71 4.02
C GLY A 119 22.15 16.84 3.80
N HIS A 120 20.97 17.43 3.63
CA HIS A 120 19.72 16.70 3.38
C HIS A 120 19.52 16.45 1.88
N GLU A 121 19.15 15.22 1.51
CA GLU A 121 18.86 14.87 0.13
C GLU A 121 17.57 15.52 -0.37
N VAL A 122 17.65 16.18 -1.52
CA VAL A 122 16.53 16.92 -2.13
C VAL A 122 16.38 16.55 -3.60
N ARG A 123 15.21 16.86 -4.17
CA ARG A 123 14.98 16.60 -5.60
C ARG A 123 15.67 17.67 -6.44
N ALA A 124 16.11 17.30 -7.64
CA ALA A 124 16.68 18.25 -8.59
C ALA A 124 15.74 19.44 -8.88
N ARG A 125 14.42 19.20 -8.88
CA ARG A 125 13.39 20.21 -9.06
C ARG A 125 13.38 21.25 -7.93
N ASP A 126 13.62 20.83 -6.69
CA ASP A 126 13.62 21.73 -5.53
C ASP A 126 14.80 22.70 -5.60
N VAL A 127 15.97 22.22 -6.06
CA VAL A 127 17.16 23.05 -6.32
C VAL A 127 16.90 24.02 -7.48
N GLN A 128 16.27 23.56 -8.56
CA GLN A 128 15.91 24.43 -9.69
C GLN A 128 14.97 25.56 -9.26
N LEU A 129 13.96 25.27 -8.44
CA LEU A 129 13.03 26.26 -7.91
C LEU A 129 13.73 27.28 -7.00
N LEU A 130 14.64 26.81 -6.13
CA LEU A 130 15.43 27.68 -5.24
C LEU A 130 16.14 28.79 -6.02
N PHE A 131 16.81 28.44 -7.13
CA PHE A 131 17.53 29.42 -7.92
C PHE A 131 16.66 30.18 -8.93
N ALA A 132 15.50 29.64 -9.32
CA ALA A 132 14.55 30.34 -10.19
C ALA A 132 13.99 31.59 -9.49
N ASP A 133 13.65 31.49 -8.21
CA ASP A 133 13.12 32.62 -7.43
C ASP A 133 14.19 33.67 -7.10
N SER A 134 15.46 33.28 -7.05
CA SER A 134 16.59 34.20 -6.85
C SER A 134 17.09 34.86 -8.15
N ALA A 135 16.46 34.58 -9.31
CA ALA A 135 16.90 34.99 -10.65
C ALA A 135 18.34 34.56 -11.03
N THR A 136 18.94 33.66 -10.25
CA THR A 136 20.33 33.20 -10.39
C THR A 136 20.43 31.73 -10.80
N GLY A 137 19.41 31.20 -11.47
CA GLY A 137 19.36 29.81 -11.98
C GLY A 137 20.49 29.42 -12.93
N ALA A 138 20.64 28.12 -13.16
CA ALA A 138 21.61 27.57 -14.11
C ALA A 138 21.48 28.13 -15.55
N ARG A 139 20.27 28.59 -15.91
CA ARG A 139 19.97 29.21 -17.21
C ARG A 139 19.92 30.74 -17.16
N SER A 140 20.27 31.31 -16.01
CA SER A 140 20.17 32.75 -15.77
C SER A 140 20.89 33.56 -16.86
N THR A 141 20.26 34.64 -17.30
CA THR A 141 20.84 35.68 -18.17
C THR A 141 22.09 36.30 -17.57
N ALA A 142 22.25 36.26 -16.24
CA ALA A 142 23.47 36.68 -15.55
C ALA A 142 24.68 35.78 -15.82
N LEU A 143 24.47 34.54 -16.29
CA LEU A 143 25.55 33.60 -16.64
C LEU A 143 25.78 33.58 -18.15
N VAL A 144 26.67 34.45 -18.60
CA VAL A 144 27.03 34.54 -20.03
C VAL A 144 28.15 33.54 -20.36
N SER A 145 27.80 32.47 -21.06
CA SER A 145 28.77 31.51 -21.60
C SER A 145 29.26 31.93 -22.99
N GLN A 146 30.39 31.37 -23.43
CA GLN A 146 30.90 31.58 -24.79
C GLN A 146 29.81 31.25 -25.83
N GLY A 147 29.63 32.13 -26.82
CA GLY A 147 28.63 31.99 -27.88
C GLY A 147 27.18 32.31 -27.47
N LYS A 148 26.89 32.59 -26.19
CA LYS A 148 25.54 32.91 -25.72
C LYS A 148 24.99 34.19 -26.35
N ILE A 149 25.83 35.21 -26.54
CA ILE A 149 25.43 36.49 -27.15
C ILE A 149 24.94 36.25 -28.59
N SER A 150 25.72 35.52 -29.39
CA SER A 150 25.33 35.15 -30.76
C SER A 150 24.04 34.33 -30.80
N ALA A 151 23.87 33.41 -29.84
CA ALA A 151 22.65 32.61 -29.72
C ALA A 151 21.42 33.47 -29.37
N ILE A 152 21.55 34.49 -28.53
CA ILE A 152 20.45 35.42 -28.19
C ILE A 152 20.04 36.22 -29.43
N ILE A 153 21.00 36.67 -30.24
CA ILE A 153 20.73 37.41 -31.49
C ILE A 153 19.94 36.53 -32.47
N ALA A 154 20.34 35.27 -32.62
CA ALA A 154 19.68 34.31 -33.52
C ALA A 154 18.41 33.64 -32.94
N ALA A 155 18.07 33.91 -31.68
CA ALA A 155 16.98 33.21 -30.98
C ALA A 155 15.61 33.47 -31.61
N LYS A 156 14.76 32.44 -31.63
CA LYS A 156 13.37 32.53 -32.10
C LYS A 156 12.51 33.36 -31.14
N PRO A 157 11.35 33.92 -31.57
CA PRO A 157 10.48 34.71 -30.70
C PRO A 157 10.10 34.02 -29.38
N THR A 158 9.83 32.71 -29.40
CA THR A 158 9.52 31.91 -28.20
C THR A 158 10.70 31.82 -27.23
N GLU A 159 11.92 31.66 -27.74
CA GLU A 159 13.14 31.61 -26.94
C GLU A 159 13.48 32.99 -26.35
N ARG A 160 13.26 34.07 -27.13
CA ARG A 160 13.42 35.44 -26.65
C ARG A 160 12.41 35.79 -25.56
N ARG A 161 11.16 35.34 -25.69
CA ARG A 161 10.13 35.52 -24.66
C ARG A 161 10.59 34.96 -23.32
N LEU A 162 11.16 33.76 -23.30
CA LEU A 162 11.67 33.16 -22.06
C LEU A 162 12.75 34.03 -21.40
N LEU A 163 13.67 34.61 -22.19
CA LEU A 163 14.69 35.53 -21.67
C LEU A 163 14.08 36.81 -21.07
N LEU A 164 13.02 37.33 -21.68
CA LEU A 164 12.31 38.52 -21.18
C LEU A 164 11.53 38.20 -19.90
N GLU A 165 10.86 37.06 -19.83
CA GLU A 165 10.14 36.60 -18.63
C GLU A 165 11.09 36.37 -17.46
N GLU A 166 12.30 35.87 -17.75
CA GLU A 166 13.35 35.70 -16.76
C GLU A 166 13.91 37.04 -16.27
N ALA A 167 14.18 37.97 -17.19
CA ALA A 167 14.61 39.33 -16.84
C ALA A 167 13.54 40.10 -16.06
N ALA A 168 12.26 39.82 -16.30
CA ALA A 168 11.14 40.36 -15.54
C ALA A 168 10.90 39.65 -14.20
N GLY A 169 11.63 38.57 -13.89
CA GLY A 169 11.51 37.83 -12.63
C GLY A 169 10.21 37.03 -12.47
N ILE A 170 9.46 36.78 -13.55
CA ILE A 170 8.15 36.10 -13.49
C ILE A 170 8.22 34.58 -13.76
N THR A 171 9.39 34.06 -14.14
CA THR A 171 9.57 32.63 -14.45
C THR A 171 9.24 31.72 -13.25
N GLY A 172 9.64 32.12 -12.03
CA GLY A 172 9.32 31.37 -10.81
C GLY A 172 7.82 31.34 -10.50
N LEU A 173 7.09 32.42 -10.81
CA LEU A 173 5.63 32.46 -10.64
C LEU A 173 4.93 31.48 -11.58
N HIS A 174 5.32 31.44 -12.86
CA HIS A 174 4.76 30.51 -13.83
C HIS A 174 5.04 29.05 -13.46
N SER A 175 6.26 28.74 -13.01
CA SER A 175 6.63 27.40 -12.56
C SER A 175 5.80 26.95 -11.35
N ARG A 176 5.64 27.81 -10.34
CA ARG A 176 4.82 27.53 -9.16
C ARG A 176 3.34 27.37 -9.48
N ARG A 177 2.78 28.22 -10.36
CA ARG A 177 1.39 28.08 -10.82
C ARG A 177 1.16 26.74 -11.49
N HIS A 178 2.03 26.38 -12.42
CA HIS A 178 1.93 25.09 -13.12
C HIS A 178 2.07 23.90 -12.17
N GLU A 179 2.95 24.00 -11.16
CA GLU A 179 3.07 22.97 -10.13
C GLU A 179 1.82 22.85 -9.26
N ALA A 180 1.25 23.96 -8.82
CA ALA A 180 0.02 23.98 -8.06
C ALA A 180 -1.14 23.40 -8.88
N GLU A 181 -1.25 23.74 -10.16
CA GLU A 181 -2.23 23.16 -11.10
C GLU A 181 -2.07 21.63 -11.23
N LEU A 182 -0.83 21.14 -11.37
CA LEU A 182 -0.57 19.69 -11.44
C LEU A 182 -0.93 18.98 -10.13
N ARG A 183 -0.61 19.57 -8.97
CA ARG A 183 -0.97 19.01 -7.66
C ARG A 183 -2.48 19.00 -7.45
N LEU A 184 -3.17 20.06 -7.86
CA LEU A 184 -4.63 20.17 -7.77
C LEU A 184 -5.30 19.08 -8.62
N ARG A 185 -4.91 18.93 -9.89
CA ARG A 185 -5.44 17.87 -10.76
C ARG A 185 -5.19 16.48 -10.20
N GLY A 186 -4.00 16.24 -9.64
CA GLY A 186 -3.70 14.98 -8.98
C GLY A 186 -4.60 14.70 -7.76
N ALA A 187 -4.94 15.74 -6.99
CA ALA A 187 -5.89 15.62 -5.88
C ALA A 187 -7.33 15.37 -6.37
N GLU A 188 -7.76 16.05 -7.43
CA GLU A 188 -9.09 15.85 -8.04
C GLU A 188 -9.26 14.41 -8.53
N THR A 189 -8.30 13.85 -9.26
CA THR A 189 -8.32 12.44 -9.69
C THR A 189 -8.34 11.47 -8.51
N ASN A 190 -7.65 11.80 -7.41
CA ASN A 190 -7.67 10.97 -6.21
C ASN A 190 -9.05 10.97 -5.54
N LEU A 191 -9.75 12.12 -5.55
CA LEU A 191 -11.11 12.23 -5.01
C LEU A 191 -12.11 11.43 -5.85
N GLU A 192 -12.05 11.53 -7.18
CA GLU A 192 -12.90 10.73 -8.08
C GLU A 192 -12.78 9.22 -7.79
N ARG A 193 -11.54 8.74 -7.59
CA ARG A 193 -11.31 7.33 -7.22
C ARG A 193 -11.87 6.96 -5.84
N LEU A 194 -11.88 7.89 -4.89
CA LEU A 194 -12.46 7.65 -3.57
C LEU A 194 -13.98 7.57 -3.65
N ASP A 195 -14.61 8.40 -4.49
CA ASP A 195 -16.05 8.34 -4.72
C ASP A 195 -16.47 6.99 -5.32
N ASP A 196 -15.71 6.46 -6.29
CA ASP A 196 -15.94 5.11 -6.82
C ASP A 196 -15.88 4.03 -5.73
N VAL A 197 -14.89 4.11 -4.84
CA VAL A 197 -14.76 3.18 -3.70
C VAL A 197 -15.95 3.30 -2.76
N LEU A 198 -16.41 4.52 -2.45
CA LEU A 198 -17.57 4.73 -1.59
C LEU A 198 -18.82 4.09 -2.18
N ILE A 199 -19.07 4.24 -3.47
CA ILE A 199 -20.21 3.61 -4.17
C ILE A 199 -20.15 2.08 -4.00
N THR A 200 -18.97 1.47 -4.16
CA THR A 200 -18.83 0.02 -3.98
C THR A 200 -19.09 -0.43 -2.54
N LEU A 201 -18.62 0.33 -1.55
CA LEU A 201 -18.83 0.03 -0.13
C LEU A 201 -20.30 0.18 0.28
N GLU A 202 -21.01 1.18 -0.25
CA GLU A 202 -22.44 1.36 -0.02
C GLU A 202 -23.25 0.19 -0.57
N ALA A 203 -22.92 -0.31 -1.76
CA ALA A 203 -23.55 -1.49 -2.34
C ALA A 203 -23.31 -2.75 -1.47
N GLN A 204 -22.08 -2.94 -0.98
CA GLN A 204 -21.76 -4.04 -0.07
C GLN A 204 -22.53 -3.94 1.24
N LEU A 205 -22.61 -2.74 1.83
CA LEU A 205 -23.38 -2.49 3.06
C LEU A 205 -24.87 -2.79 2.86
N ALA A 206 -25.44 -2.40 1.72
CA ALA A 206 -26.84 -2.70 1.40
C ALA A 206 -27.08 -4.22 1.30
N HIS A 207 -26.16 -4.96 0.67
CA HIS A 207 -26.24 -6.42 0.60
C HIS A 207 -26.15 -7.06 1.99
N LEU A 208 -25.21 -6.61 2.83
CA LEU A 208 -25.02 -7.12 4.19
C LEU A 208 -26.25 -6.86 5.05
N LYS A 209 -26.88 -5.67 4.95
CA LYS A 209 -28.15 -5.37 5.62
C LYS A 209 -29.26 -6.34 5.23
N LYS A 210 -29.34 -6.73 3.96
CA LYS A 210 -30.32 -7.73 3.49
C LYS A 210 -30.04 -9.11 4.09
N GLN A 211 -28.77 -9.53 4.12
CA GLN A 211 -28.36 -10.81 4.72
C GLN A 211 -28.69 -10.86 6.21
N VAL A 212 -28.44 -9.78 6.97
CA VAL A 212 -28.79 -9.70 8.39
C VAL A 212 -30.29 -9.86 8.62
N ARG A 213 -31.13 -9.20 7.80
CA ARG A 213 -32.59 -9.35 7.88
C ARG A 213 -33.04 -10.80 7.61
N GLN A 214 -32.45 -11.46 6.61
CA GLN A 214 -32.75 -12.85 6.30
C GLN A 214 -32.33 -13.80 7.42
N ALA A 215 -31.11 -13.64 7.96
CA ALA A 215 -30.61 -14.44 9.06
C ALA A 215 -31.46 -14.28 10.33
N THR A 216 -31.89 -13.06 10.63
CA THR A 216 -32.79 -12.78 11.77
C THR A 216 -34.14 -13.45 11.60
N ARG A 217 -34.74 -13.36 10.41
CA ARG A 217 -36.02 -14.02 10.09
C ARG A 217 -35.90 -15.55 10.19
N TYR A 218 -34.82 -16.11 9.65
CA TYR A 218 -34.54 -17.54 9.76
C TYR A 218 -34.46 -17.98 11.22
N ARG A 219 -33.68 -17.28 12.05
CA ARG A 219 -33.52 -17.61 13.48
C ARG A 219 -34.87 -17.60 14.22
N ASN A 220 -35.68 -16.56 14.02
CA ASN A 220 -37.00 -16.46 14.64
C ASN A 220 -37.93 -17.61 14.20
N LEU A 221 -37.93 -17.96 12.91
CA LEU A 221 -38.74 -19.07 12.40
C LEU A 221 -38.24 -20.43 12.92
N SER A 222 -36.93 -20.65 12.95
CA SER A 222 -36.34 -21.87 13.50
C SER A 222 -36.68 -22.06 14.98
N ASP A 223 -36.68 -20.98 15.77
CA ASP A 223 -37.07 -21.04 17.18
C ASP A 223 -38.56 -21.37 17.34
N LEU A 224 -39.43 -20.83 16.49
CA LEU A 224 -40.86 -21.16 16.47
C LEU A 224 -41.10 -22.62 16.07
N ILE A 225 -40.42 -23.10 15.02
CA ILE A 225 -40.51 -24.50 14.56
C ILE A 225 -40.06 -25.43 15.69
N ARG A 226 -38.89 -25.17 16.29
CA ARG A 226 -38.37 -25.99 17.39
C ARG A 226 -39.33 -26.06 18.57
N LYS A 227 -39.98 -24.94 18.93
CA LYS A 227 -41.01 -24.93 19.97
C LYS A 227 -42.23 -25.77 19.58
N ALA A 228 -42.72 -25.61 18.35
CA ALA A 228 -43.88 -26.38 17.86
C ALA A 228 -43.59 -27.89 17.79
N GLU A 229 -42.41 -28.27 17.31
CA GLU A 229 -41.94 -29.66 17.28
C GLU A 229 -41.85 -30.25 18.69
N ALA A 230 -41.25 -29.52 19.64
CA ALA A 230 -41.17 -29.95 21.03
C ALA A 230 -42.56 -30.16 21.65
N THR A 231 -43.50 -29.25 21.41
CA THR A 231 -44.89 -29.39 21.86
C THR A 231 -45.57 -30.61 21.22
N MET A 232 -45.40 -30.81 19.91
CA MET A 232 -45.96 -31.96 19.21
C MET A 232 -45.42 -33.28 19.76
N PHE A 233 -44.10 -33.37 19.97
CA PHE A 233 -43.48 -34.57 20.53
C PHE A 233 -43.93 -34.84 21.97
N PHE A 234 -44.08 -33.80 22.79
CA PHE A 234 -44.62 -33.94 24.13
C PHE A 234 -46.05 -34.48 24.12
N LEU A 235 -46.95 -33.90 23.32
CA LEU A 235 -48.34 -34.38 23.21
C LEU A 235 -48.43 -35.83 22.72
N ARG A 236 -47.59 -36.20 21.74
CA ARG A 236 -47.50 -37.59 21.26
C ARG A 236 -47.03 -38.52 22.36
N TRP A 237 -45.96 -38.16 23.06
CA TRP A 237 -45.44 -38.96 24.15
C TRP A 237 -46.49 -39.17 25.26
N THR A 238 -47.22 -38.13 25.65
CA THR A 238 -48.30 -38.26 26.64
C THR A 238 -49.42 -39.19 26.17
N ALA A 239 -49.85 -39.09 24.91
CA ALA A 239 -50.88 -39.99 24.36
C ALA A 239 -50.39 -41.45 24.26
N ASP A 240 -49.13 -41.65 23.86
CA ASP A 240 -48.52 -42.97 23.80
C ASP A 240 -48.35 -43.58 25.21
N GLU A 241 -48.04 -42.75 26.22
CA GLU A 241 -47.95 -43.16 27.62
C GLU A 241 -49.32 -43.59 28.19
N GLU A 242 -50.39 -42.83 27.91
CA GLU A 242 -51.76 -43.24 28.26
C GLU A 242 -52.16 -44.56 27.59
N THR A 243 -51.80 -44.72 26.31
CA THR A 243 -52.08 -45.95 25.55
C THR A 243 -51.29 -47.14 26.11
N LEU A 244 -50.03 -46.92 26.51
CA LEU A 244 -49.20 -47.93 27.13
C LEU A 244 -49.75 -48.35 28.49
N GLU A 245 -50.18 -47.41 29.34
CA GLU A 245 -50.80 -47.72 30.63
C GLU A 245 -52.07 -48.55 30.45
N ALA A 246 -52.94 -48.20 29.50
CA ALA A 246 -54.16 -48.95 29.19
C ALA A 246 -53.84 -50.37 28.72
N ALA A 247 -52.92 -50.51 27.76
CA ALA A 247 -52.49 -51.82 27.25
C ALA A 247 -51.82 -52.68 28.33
N THR A 248 -51.06 -52.06 29.25
CA THR A 248 -50.42 -52.77 30.37
C THR A 248 -51.45 -53.30 31.37
N LYS A 249 -52.50 -52.52 31.65
CA LYS A 249 -53.63 -52.97 32.49
C LYS A 249 -54.39 -54.13 31.84
N GLU A 250 -54.75 -53.98 30.56
CA GLU A 250 -55.44 -55.05 29.81
C GLU A 250 -54.60 -56.32 29.72
N PHE A 251 -53.28 -56.19 29.49
CA PHE A 251 -52.35 -57.31 29.52
C PHE A 251 -52.36 -58.03 30.88
N ALA A 252 -52.29 -57.29 31.98
CA ALA A 252 -52.31 -57.87 33.33
C ALA A 252 -53.63 -58.61 33.64
N GLU A 253 -54.77 -58.08 33.18
CA GLU A 253 -56.08 -58.74 33.31
C GLU A 253 -56.14 -60.05 32.52
N ILE A 254 -55.69 -60.03 31.26
CA ILE A 254 -55.65 -61.22 30.40
C ILE A 254 -54.66 -62.25 30.96
N GLU A 255 -53.49 -61.82 31.43
CA GLU A 255 -52.48 -62.69 32.04
C GLU A 255 -53.04 -63.41 33.28
N ALA A 256 -53.80 -62.71 34.13
CA ALA A 256 -54.47 -63.32 35.28
C ALA A 256 -55.48 -64.41 34.85
N VAL A 257 -56.27 -64.15 33.80
CA VAL A 257 -57.22 -65.13 33.24
C VAL A 257 -56.48 -66.32 32.65
N VAL A 258 -55.39 -66.10 31.91
CA VAL A 258 -54.57 -67.18 31.34
C VAL A 258 -54.02 -68.05 32.48
N ILE A 259 -53.45 -67.45 33.52
CA ILE A 259 -52.94 -68.18 34.70
C ILE A 259 -54.06 -69.04 35.33
N GLU A 260 -55.25 -68.47 35.55
CA GLU A 260 -56.39 -69.20 36.09
C GLU A 260 -56.78 -70.40 35.21
N ARG A 261 -56.88 -70.19 33.89
CA ARG A 261 -57.24 -71.24 32.92
C ARG A 261 -56.16 -72.30 32.81
N THR A 262 -54.89 -71.94 32.88
CA THR A 262 -53.77 -72.90 32.88
C THR A 262 -53.81 -73.77 34.13
N VAL A 263 -54.11 -73.21 35.31
CA VAL A 263 -54.30 -73.98 36.55
C VAL A 263 -55.51 -74.90 36.47
N ALA A 264 -56.63 -74.44 35.89
CA ALA A 264 -57.81 -75.27 35.69
C ALA A 264 -57.53 -76.44 34.72
N ALA A 265 -56.86 -76.15 33.59
CA ALA A 265 -56.44 -77.16 32.62
C ALA A 265 -55.48 -78.18 33.24
N SER A 266 -54.48 -77.75 34.02
CA SER A 266 -53.54 -78.66 34.67
C SER A 266 -54.25 -79.59 35.67
N LYS A 267 -55.23 -79.08 36.43
CA LYS A 267 -56.07 -79.90 37.32
C LYS A 267 -56.89 -80.92 36.53
N ALA A 268 -57.54 -80.51 35.44
CA ALA A 268 -58.32 -81.41 34.60
C ALA A 268 -57.44 -82.49 33.95
N THR A 269 -56.25 -82.14 33.48
CA THR A 269 -55.27 -83.10 32.94
C THR A 269 -54.79 -84.08 34.01
N ALA A 270 -54.58 -83.63 35.25
CA ALA A 270 -54.23 -84.52 36.36
C ALA A 270 -55.34 -85.55 36.64
N VAL A 271 -56.60 -85.11 36.70
CA VAL A 271 -57.78 -85.99 36.85
C VAL A 271 -57.93 -86.95 35.68
N GLN A 272 -57.74 -86.47 34.44
CA GLN A 272 -57.77 -87.32 33.25
C GLN A 272 -56.68 -88.41 33.32
N THR A 273 -55.47 -88.06 33.77
CA THR A 273 -54.37 -88.99 33.90
C THR A 273 -54.66 -90.02 35.00
N GLU A 274 -55.24 -89.61 36.12
CA GLU A 274 -55.70 -90.50 37.18
C GLU A 274 -56.75 -91.51 36.66
N HIS A 275 -57.79 -91.04 35.98
CA HIS A 275 -58.77 -91.93 35.35
C HIS A 275 -58.16 -92.83 34.28
N ALA A 276 -57.22 -92.33 33.48
CA ALA A 276 -56.51 -93.13 32.49
C ALA A 276 -55.65 -94.23 33.12
N THR A 277 -55.10 -94.02 34.34
CA THR A 277 -54.41 -95.08 35.09
C THR A 277 -55.34 -96.13 35.68
N GLN A 278 -56.59 -95.77 36.02
CA GLN A 278 -57.60 -96.70 36.54
C GLN A 278 -58.31 -97.50 35.44
N LEU A 279 -58.41 -96.95 34.23
CA LEU A 279 -59.12 -97.55 33.09
C LEU A 279 -58.65 -98.97 32.72
N PRO A 280 -57.34 -99.29 32.69
CA PRO A 280 -56.87 -100.64 32.39
C PRO A 280 -57.36 -101.67 33.41
N GLN A 281 -57.37 -101.33 34.70
CA GLN A 281 -57.88 -102.22 35.76
C GLN A 281 -59.39 -102.45 35.61
N GLN A 282 -60.17 -101.41 35.30
CA GLN A 282 -61.60 -101.54 35.08
C GLN A 282 -61.94 -102.35 33.82
N ARG A 283 -61.19 -102.16 32.72
CA ARG A 283 -61.33 -102.99 31.51
C ARG A 283 -60.96 -104.45 31.75
N GLN A 284 -59.98 -104.71 32.60
CA GLN A 284 -59.61 -106.07 32.98
C GLN A 284 -60.70 -106.72 33.86
N ALA A 285 -61.27 -105.98 34.81
CA ALA A 285 -62.41 -106.44 35.61
C ALA A 285 -63.67 -106.69 34.76
N GLU A 286 -63.93 -105.86 33.74
CA GLU A 286 -65.01 -106.10 32.76
C GLU A 286 -64.77 -107.37 31.95
N ALA A 287 -63.54 -107.58 31.45
CA ALA A 287 -63.17 -108.77 30.71
C ALA A 287 -63.26 -110.05 31.56
N GLU A 288 -62.91 -109.99 32.84
CA GLU A 288 -63.06 -111.08 33.80
C GLU A 288 -64.53 -111.38 34.14
N ALA A 289 -65.41 -110.37 34.19
CA ALA A 289 -66.84 -110.56 34.43
C ALA A 289 -67.61 -111.05 33.18
N ALA A 290 -67.04 -110.90 31.98
CA ALA A 290 -67.60 -111.35 30.71
C ALA A 290 -67.15 -112.77 30.29
N ALA A 291 -66.16 -113.35 30.99
CA ALA A 291 -65.64 -114.71 30.79
C ALA A 291 -66.33 -115.73 31.72
#